data_AF-A0A3A4XRY7-F1
#
_entry.id   AF-A0A3A4XRY7-F1
#
_cell.length_a   1.000
_cell.length_b   1.000
_cell.length_c   1.000
_cell.angle_alpha   90.00
_cell.angle_beta   90.00
_cell.angle_gamma   90.00
#
_symmetry.space_group_name_H-M   'P 1'
#
loop_
_entity.id
_entity.type
_entity.pdbx_description
1 polymer ?
#
loop_
_entity_poly.entity_id
_entity_poly.type
_entity_poly.pdbx_seq_one_letter_code
_entity_poly.pdbx_strand_id
1 'polypeptide(L)'
;MKIAVTGKGGVGKTTFSALLIRMLNDSGKKVLAIDADPDANLASALGLPDADKITPIAEMKEMIFERTGAQPGTIGGFFKLNPKVDDLPDSLSVKKDNIKMMRLGSVKKGGGGCLCPESTLLRSLVMHIVLARDEVVVMDMEAGIEHLGRATAKAVD
;
A
#
# COMPACT_ATOMS: atom_id res chain seq x y z
N MET A 1 -0.31 -11.53 11.88
CA MET A 1 -0.92 -12.09 10.66
C MET A 1 -0.83 -11.04 9.57
N LYS A 2 -0.13 -11.37 8.48
CA LYS A 2 0.08 -10.48 7.33
C LYS A 2 -0.20 -11.32 6.08
N ILE A 3 -1.21 -10.96 5.31
CA ILE A 3 -1.68 -11.74 4.17
C ILE A 3 -1.49 -10.93 2.90
N ALA A 4 -0.84 -11.50 1.89
CA ALA A 4 -0.79 -10.94 0.55
C ALA A 4 -1.59 -11.80 -0.42
N VAL A 5 -2.55 -11.20 -1.11
CA VAL A 5 -3.37 -11.86 -2.13
C VAL A 5 -2.83 -11.44 -3.50
N THR A 6 -2.27 -12.39 -4.24
CA THR A 6 -1.71 -12.17 -5.58
C THR A 6 -2.19 -13.22 -6.57
N GLY A 7 -2.08 -12.94 -7.86
CA GLY A 7 -2.50 -13.81 -8.96
C GLY A 7 -2.84 -13.02 -10.23
N LYS A 8 -3.15 -13.75 -11.31
CA LYS A 8 -3.44 -13.15 -12.62
C LYS A 8 -4.63 -12.18 -12.58
N GLY A 9 -4.72 -11.29 -13.55
CA GLY A 9 -5.88 -10.41 -13.73
C GLY A 9 -7.18 -11.22 -13.88
N GLY A 10 -8.27 -10.73 -13.31
CA GLY A 10 -9.61 -11.33 -13.49
C GLY A 10 -9.93 -12.58 -12.66
N VAL A 11 -9.02 -13.13 -11.84
CA VAL A 11 -9.28 -14.34 -11.04
C VAL A 11 -10.10 -14.10 -9.75
N GLY A 12 -10.56 -12.88 -9.52
CA GLY A 12 -11.39 -12.52 -8.35
C GLY A 12 -10.62 -12.18 -7.07
N LYS A 13 -9.34 -11.81 -7.16
CA LYS A 13 -8.48 -11.46 -6.01
C LYS A 13 -9.09 -10.40 -5.11
N THR A 14 -9.43 -9.24 -5.67
CA THR A 14 -10.03 -8.13 -4.92
C THR A 14 -11.32 -8.54 -4.22
N THR A 15 -12.15 -9.36 -4.87
CA THR A 15 -13.36 -9.91 -4.25
C THR A 15 -13.02 -10.81 -3.06
N PHE A 16 -12.05 -11.71 -3.23
CA PHE A 16 -11.58 -12.56 -2.14
C PHE A 16 -10.99 -11.74 -0.99
N SER A 17 -10.11 -10.78 -1.29
CA SER A 17 -9.51 -9.84 -0.33
C SER A 17 -10.60 -9.10 0.45
N ALA A 18 -11.61 -8.56 -0.23
CA ALA A 18 -12.71 -7.83 0.41
C ALA A 18 -13.54 -8.72 1.35
N LEU A 19 -13.86 -9.94 0.93
CA LEU A 19 -14.59 -10.91 1.76
C LEU A 19 -13.77 -11.32 2.98
N LEU A 20 -12.48 -11.60 2.80
CA LEU A 20 -11.55 -11.94 3.89
C LEU A 20 -11.45 -10.81 4.91
N ILE A 21 -11.25 -9.57 4.44
CA ILE A 21 -11.20 -8.37 5.29
C ILE A 21 -12.49 -8.22 6.09
N ARG A 22 -13.65 -8.38 5.44
CA ARG A 22 -14.96 -8.28 6.10
C ARG A 22 -15.13 -9.36 7.17
N MET A 23 -14.79 -10.60 6.87
CA MET A 23 -14.84 -11.70 7.86
C MET A 23 -13.94 -11.45 9.06
N LEU A 24 -12.73 -10.92 8.84
CA LEU A 24 -11.81 -10.55 9.92
C LEU A 24 -12.37 -9.41 10.78
N ASN A 25 -12.94 -8.38 10.14
CA ASN A 25 -13.63 -7.28 10.83
C ASN A 25 -14.81 -7.77 11.66
N ASP A 26 -15.66 -8.64 11.10
CA ASP A 26 -16.83 -9.20 11.78
C ASP A 26 -16.42 -10.11 12.96
N SER A 27 -15.20 -10.66 12.90
CA SER A 27 -14.55 -11.39 14.01
C SER A 27 -13.88 -10.46 15.05
N GLY A 28 -14.10 -9.15 14.97
CA GLY A 28 -13.58 -8.14 15.90
C GLY A 28 -12.09 -7.82 15.71
N LYS A 29 -11.46 -8.21 14.60
CA LYS A 29 -10.05 -7.89 14.33
C LYS A 29 -9.92 -6.46 13.80
N LYS A 30 -8.84 -5.78 14.21
CA LYS A 30 -8.38 -4.55 13.57
C LYS A 30 -7.65 -4.92 12.28
N VAL A 31 -8.15 -4.43 11.15
CA VAL A 31 -7.63 -4.77 9.82
C VAL A 31 -7.07 -3.54 9.15
N LEU A 32 -5.85 -3.65 8.60
CA LEU A 32 -5.28 -2.70 7.66
C LEU A 32 -5.34 -3.31 6.25
N ALA A 33 -6.29 -2.82 5.46
CA ALA A 33 -6.50 -3.17 4.07
C ALA A 33 -5.66 -2.26 3.17
N ILE A 34 -4.89 -2.87 2.26
CA ILE A 34 -3.99 -2.15 1.38
C ILE A 34 -4.31 -2.55 -0.06
N ASP A 35 -4.69 -1.56 -0.85
CA ASP A 35 -4.91 -1.71 -2.28
C ASP A 35 -3.62 -1.33 -3.03
N ALA A 36 -2.94 -2.34 -3.56
CA ALA A 36 -1.73 -2.21 -4.35
C ALA A 36 -1.96 -2.67 -5.81
N ASP A 37 -3.21 -2.82 -6.24
CA ASP A 37 -3.59 -3.12 -7.62
C ASP A 37 -3.83 -1.79 -8.38
N PRO A 38 -3.29 -1.60 -9.60
CA PRO A 38 -3.52 -0.40 -10.39
C PRO A 38 -5.01 -0.11 -10.68
N ASP A 39 -5.81 -1.17 -10.89
CA ASP A 39 -7.24 -1.08 -11.23
C ASP A 39 -8.11 -0.76 -9.99
N ALA A 40 -7.52 -0.83 -8.80
CA ALA A 40 -7.98 -0.36 -7.50
C ALA A 40 -9.49 -0.34 -7.24
N ASN A 41 -10.03 -1.53 -6.95
CA ASN A 41 -11.45 -1.70 -6.64
C ASN A 41 -11.70 -2.11 -5.18
N LEU A 42 -10.66 -2.22 -4.35
CA LEU A 42 -10.80 -2.78 -3.00
C LEU A 42 -11.65 -1.87 -2.10
N ALA A 43 -11.45 -0.56 -2.16
CA ALA A 43 -12.23 0.40 -1.37
C ALA A 43 -13.74 0.32 -1.67
N SER A 44 -14.08 0.21 -2.96
CA SER A 44 -15.46 0.04 -3.42
C SER A 44 -16.02 -1.32 -3.00
N ALA A 45 -15.25 -2.40 -3.13
CA ALA A 45 -15.65 -3.74 -2.71
C ALA A 45 -15.90 -3.84 -1.19
N LEU A 46 -15.19 -3.06 -0.38
CA LEU A 46 -15.42 -2.92 1.06
C LEU A 46 -16.60 -1.98 1.40
N GLY A 47 -17.19 -1.32 0.39
CA GLY A 47 -18.31 -0.40 0.51
C GLY A 47 -17.95 0.88 1.27
N LEU A 48 -16.73 1.39 1.12
CA LEU A 48 -16.39 2.70 1.66
C LEU A 48 -17.12 3.79 0.86
N PRO A 49 -17.73 4.79 1.52
CA PRO A 49 -18.23 5.98 0.82
C PRO A 49 -17.03 6.72 0.21
N ASP A 50 -17.24 7.37 -0.95
CA ASP A 50 -16.21 8.15 -1.63
C ASP A 50 -14.92 7.37 -1.93
N ALA A 51 -15.03 6.06 -2.23
CA ALA A 51 -13.90 5.19 -2.56
C ALA A 51 -13.02 5.76 -3.69
N ASP A 52 -13.63 6.47 -4.64
CA ASP A 52 -12.99 7.16 -5.76
C ASP A 52 -12.14 8.37 -5.34
N LYS A 53 -12.41 8.96 -4.16
CA LYS A 53 -11.66 10.11 -3.64
C LYS A 53 -10.39 9.71 -2.88
N ILE A 54 -10.17 8.41 -2.63
CA ILE A 54 -8.98 7.92 -1.95
C ILE A 54 -7.77 8.08 -2.88
N THR A 55 -6.97 9.12 -2.60
CA THR A 55 -5.79 9.43 -3.40
C THR A 55 -4.71 8.35 -3.20
N PRO A 56 -4.17 7.76 -4.28
CA PRO A 56 -3.06 6.82 -4.16
C PRO A 56 -1.81 7.51 -3.60
N ILE A 57 -1.10 6.84 -2.68
CA ILE A 57 0.13 7.37 -2.06
C ILE A 57 1.19 7.70 -3.11
N ALA A 58 1.30 6.91 -4.18
CA ALA A 58 2.21 7.15 -5.30
C ALA A 58 1.96 8.49 -6.02
N GLU A 59 0.77 9.07 -5.89
CA GLU A 59 0.38 10.33 -6.55
C GLU A 59 0.56 11.56 -5.63
N MET A 60 0.85 11.35 -4.34
CA MET A 60 1.04 12.41 -3.35
C MET A 60 2.43 13.05 -3.42
N LYS A 61 2.71 13.76 -4.52
CA LYS A 61 4.05 14.30 -4.85
C LYS A 61 4.65 15.19 -3.77
N GLU A 62 3.86 16.05 -3.13
CA GLU A 62 4.35 16.95 -2.07
C GLU A 62 4.81 16.19 -0.83
N MET A 63 4.01 15.21 -0.38
CA MET A 63 4.36 14.35 0.75
C MET A 63 5.58 13.48 0.43
N ILE A 64 5.63 12.91 -0.78
CA ILE A 64 6.79 12.13 -1.24
C ILE A 64 8.05 13.00 -1.22
N PHE A 65 7.97 14.25 -1.70
CA PHE A 65 9.09 15.19 -1.65
C PHE A 65 9.50 15.52 -0.21
N GLU A 66 8.54 15.82 0.68
CA GLU A 66 8.81 16.10 2.09
C GLU A 66 9.55 14.94 2.78
N ARG A 67 9.13 13.70 2.50
CA ARG A 67 9.69 12.50 3.12
C ARG A 67 11.04 12.09 2.53
N THR A 68 11.23 12.23 1.22
CA THR A 68 12.41 11.72 0.51
C THR A 68 13.46 12.77 0.22
N GLY A 69 13.10 14.05 0.21
CA GLY A 69 13.97 15.16 -0.17
C GLY A 69 14.23 15.29 -1.68
N ALA A 70 13.58 14.46 -2.51
CA ALA A 70 13.82 14.43 -3.96
C ALA A 70 12.52 14.52 -4.76
N GLN A 71 12.59 15.19 -5.90
CA GLN A 71 11.53 15.18 -6.90
C GLN A 71 11.95 14.29 -8.09
N PRO A 72 10.99 13.67 -8.80
CA PRO A 72 11.30 12.93 -10.02
C PRO A 72 12.01 13.82 -11.05
N GLY A 73 13.13 13.33 -11.59
CA GLY A 73 13.89 14.02 -12.63
C GLY A 73 14.89 15.08 -12.13
N THR A 74 15.02 15.32 -10.83
CA THR A 74 16.09 16.17 -10.28
C THR A 74 17.37 15.36 -10.07
N ILE A 75 18.50 15.81 -10.63
CA ILE A 75 19.82 15.20 -10.44
C ILE A 75 20.60 16.03 -9.41
N GLY A 76 21.19 15.38 -8.40
CA GLY A 76 22.13 16.03 -7.47
C GLY A 76 21.55 16.57 -6.16
N GLY A 77 20.33 16.17 -5.75
CA GLY A 77 19.72 16.51 -4.46
C GLY A 77 19.97 15.47 -3.34
N PHE A 78 19.68 15.84 -2.09
CA PHE A 78 19.75 14.93 -0.94
C PHE A 78 18.57 13.94 -1.00
N PHE A 79 18.86 12.66 -1.28
CA PHE A 79 17.84 11.62 -1.40
C PHE A 79 17.86 10.66 -0.21
N LYS A 80 16.79 10.68 0.60
CA LYS A 80 16.61 9.76 1.73
C LYS A 80 16.13 8.41 1.23
N LEU A 81 16.99 7.40 1.37
CA LEU A 81 16.68 6.00 1.04
C LEU A 81 15.74 5.33 2.06
N ASN A 82 15.69 5.84 3.29
CA ASN A 82 14.83 5.34 4.37
C ASN A 82 13.96 6.48 4.91
N PRO A 83 12.96 6.93 4.14
CA PRO A 83 12.01 7.95 4.60
C PRO A 83 11.23 7.47 5.83
N LYS A 84 10.81 8.43 6.66
CA LYS A 84 9.92 8.17 7.80
C LYS A 84 8.49 7.94 7.29
N VAL A 85 7.85 6.85 7.73
CA VAL A 85 6.57 6.34 7.19
C VAL A 85 5.63 5.78 8.27
N ASP A 86 6.04 5.80 9.53
CA ASP A 86 5.34 5.22 10.68
C ASP A 86 3.97 5.84 10.95
N ASP A 87 3.81 7.12 10.59
CA ASP A 87 2.55 7.87 10.78
C ASP A 87 1.54 7.62 9.65
N LEU A 88 1.99 7.21 8.46
CA LEU A 88 1.17 7.13 7.24
C LEU A 88 0.00 6.14 7.35
N PRO A 89 0.14 4.94 7.97
CA PRO A 89 -0.98 4.03 8.22
C PRO A 89 -2.16 4.66 8.98
N ASP A 90 -1.89 5.67 9.82
CA ASP A 90 -2.91 6.29 10.64
C ASP A 90 -3.41 7.63 10.05
N SER A 91 -2.54 8.38 9.36
CA SER A 91 -2.86 9.68 8.77
C SER A 91 -3.51 9.60 7.38
N LEU A 92 -3.16 8.58 6.59
CA LEU A 92 -3.63 8.46 5.19
C LEU A 92 -4.72 7.39 5.00
N SER A 93 -5.05 6.62 6.05
CA SER A 93 -6.09 5.60 5.95
C SER A 93 -7.49 6.20 6.07
N VAL A 94 -8.42 5.74 5.24
CA VAL A 94 -9.85 5.93 5.48
C VAL A 94 -10.34 4.82 6.41
N LYS A 95 -11.21 5.19 7.36
CA LYS A 95 -11.73 4.25 8.36
C LYS A 95 -13.18 3.89 8.08
N LYS A 96 -13.49 2.60 8.22
CA LYS A 96 -14.84 2.06 8.27
C LYS A 96 -14.83 0.89 9.26
N ASP A 97 -15.63 0.97 10.32
CA ASP A 97 -15.64 -0.02 11.40
C ASP A 97 -14.22 -0.25 11.97
N ASN A 98 -13.76 -1.51 12.07
CA ASN A 98 -12.39 -1.84 12.51
C ASN A 98 -11.39 -1.90 11.34
N ILE A 99 -11.76 -1.42 10.16
CA ILE A 99 -10.96 -1.45 8.94
C ILE A 99 -10.34 -0.07 8.70
N LYS A 100 -9.01 -0.04 8.59
CA LYS A 100 -8.26 1.05 7.95
C LYS A 100 -7.97 0.63 6.53
N MET A 101 -8.24 1.49 5.56
CA MET A 101 -7.97 1.23 4.16
C MET A 101 -7.08 2.31 3.57
N MET A 102 -6.07 1.91 2.79
CA MET A 102 -5.23 2.82 2.03
C MET A 102 -4.90 2.28 0.65
N ARG A 103 -4.64 3.20 -0.29
CA ARG A 103 -4.26 2.88 -1.67
C ARG A 103 -2.81 3.27 -1.91
N LEU A 104 -1.96 2.31 -2.26
CA LEU A 104 -0.56 2.60 -2.59
C LEU A 104 -0.44 3.29 -3.95
N GLY A 105 -1.23 2.83 -4.92
CA GLY A 105 -1.09 3.22 -6.32
C GLY A 105 0.11 2.56 -6.99
N SER A 106 0.17 2.66 -8.33
CA SER A 106 1.28 2.14 -9.11
C SER A 106 2.25 3.25 -9.50
N VAL A 107 3.55 2.95 -9.45
CA VAL A 107 4.56 3.86 -9.95
C VAL A 107 4.52 3.83 -11.47
N LYS A 108 3.83 4.79 -12.09
CA LYS A 108 3.86 4.97 -13.54
C LYS A 108 5.25 5.45 -13.96
N LYS A 109 6.11 4.53 -14.42
CA LYS A 109 6.91 4.64 -15.67
C LYS A 109 8.18 3.80 -15.66
N GLY A 110 8.36 3.03 -16.74
CA GLY A 110 9.68 2.71 -17.26
C GLY A 110 10.39 3.97 -17.78
N GLY A 111 11.72 4.02 -17.62
CA GLY A 111 12.58 5.09 -18.14
C GLY A 111 13.18 6.05 -17.10
N GLY A 112 12.78 5.99 -15.82
CA GLY A 112 13.27 6.87 -14.74
C GLY A 112 14.46 6.36 -13.92
N GLY A 113 14.96 5.16 -14.23
CA GLY A 113 16.00 4.49 -13.42
C GLY A 113 15.43 3.64 -12.27
N CYS A 114 16.31 2.92 -11.57
CA CYS A 114 15.95 1.93 -10.53
C CYS A 114 15.54 2.56 -9.18
N LEU A 115 15.73 3.88 -9.01
CA LEU A 115 15.53 4.60 -7.76
C LEU A 115 14.70 5.86 -8.02
N CYS A 116 13.38 5.75 -7.88
CA CYS A 116 12.52 6.94 -7.82
C CYS A 116 12.02 7.19 -6.38
N PRO A 117 11.72 8.44 -6.01
CA PRO A 117 11.20 8.79 -4.68
C PRO A 117 9.96 8.01 -4.26
N GLU A 118 9.03 7.81 -5.19
CA GLU A 118 7.77 7.12 -4.96
C GLU A 118 8.00 5.67 -4.56
N SER A 119 8.81 4.93 -5.34
CA SER A 119 9.13 3.52 -5.06
C SER A 119 9.87 3.36 -3.73
N THR A 120 10.75 4.31 -3.38
CA THR A 120 11.51 4.29 -2.12
C THR A 120 10.59 4.50 -0.91
N LEU A 121 9.64 5.43 -1.01
CA LEU A 121 8.65 5.67 0.02
C LEU A 121 7.71 4.46 0.19
N LEU A 122 7.14 3.96 -0.91
CA LEU A 122 6.22 2.82 -0.89
C LEU A 122 6.89 1.57 -0.32
N ARG A 123 8.14 1.29 -0.72
CA ARG A 123 8.91 0.17 -0.16
C ARG A 123 9.15 0.31 1.34
N SER A 124 9.49 1.51 1.80
CA SER A 124 9.69 1.77 3.23
C SER A 124 8.39 1.61 4.00
N LEU A 125 7.28 2.09 3.45
CA LEU A 125 5.94 1.96 4.03
C LEU A 125 5.50 0.50 4.16
N VAL A 126 5.59 -0.28 3.07
CA VAL A 126 5.26 -1.71 3.07
C VAL A 126 6.12 -2.45 4.10
N MET A 127 7.42 -2.14 4.16
CA MET A 127 8.32 -2.73 5.15
C MET A 127 7.90 -2.39 6.60
N HIS A 128 7.56 -1.14 6.88
CA HIS A 128 7.05 -0.73 8.19
C HIS A 128 5.75 -1.46 8.54
N ILE A 129 4.80 -1.54 7.59
CA ILE A 129 3.50 -2.19 7.80
C ILE A 129 3.65 -3.68 8.12
N VAL A 130 4.52 -4.36 7.39
CA VAL A 130 4.74 -5.80 7.55
C VAL A 130 5.46 -6.10 8.87
N LEU A 131 6.49 -5.31 9.21
CA LEU A 131 7.39 -5.61 10.33
C LEU A 131 6.98 -4.99 11.67
N ALA A 132 6.27 -3.86 11.67
CA ALA A 132 6.06 -3.06 12.88
C ALA A 132 4.60 -2.87 13.30
N ARG A 133 3.62 -3.15 12.43
CA ARG A 133 2.20 -3.02 12.79
C ARG A 133 1.68 -4.30 13.44
N ASP A 134 0.84 -4.18 14.46
CA ASP A 134 0.21 -5.33 15.14
C ASP A 134 -1.14 -5.74 14.56
N GLU A 135 -1.74 -4.87 13.73
CA GLU A 135 -3.02 -5.13 13.06
C GLU A 135 -2.88 -6.28 12.05
N VAL A 136 -4.01 -6.95 11.77
CA VAL A 136 -4.06 -7.90 10.65
C VAL A 136 -3.94 -7.09 9.36
N VAL A 137 -2.94 -7.39 8.54
CA VAL A 137 -2.74 -6.69 7.26
C VAL A 137 -3.21 -7.60 6.13
N VAL A 138 -4.02 -7.06 5.23
CA VAL A 138 -4.40 -7.73 3.98
C VAL A 138 -4.01 -6.82 2.82
N MET A 139 -3.05 -7.28 2.00
CA MET A 139 -2.58 -6.59 0.80
C MET A 139 -3.21 -7.25 -0.44
N ASP A 140 -4.04 -6.51 -1.16
CA ASP A 140 -4.54 -6.89 -2.49
C ASP A 140 -3.53 -6.41 -3.54
N MET A 141 -2.88 -7.33 -4.23
CA MET A 141 -1.76 -7.04 -5.13
C MET A 141 -2.00 -7.62 -6.53
N GLU A 142 -1.45 -6.96 -7.55
CA GLU A 142 -1.36 -7.53 -8.89
C GLU A 142 -0.39 -8.75 -8.92
N ALA A 143 -0.32 -9.44 -10.07
CA ALA A 143 0.65 -10.49 -10.33
C ALA A 143 2.08 -9.93 -10.34
N GLY A 144 2.73 -9.96 -9.18
CA GLY A 144 4.07 -9.41 -9.01
C GLY A 144 4.32 -9.03 -7.57
N ILE A 145 5.46 -9.46 -7.02
CA ILE A 145 5.88 -9.12 -5.65
C ILE A 145 6.97 -8.04 -5.67
N GLU A 146 7.10 -7.26 -6.74
CA GLU A 146 8.12 -6.20 -6.86
C GLU A 146 8.07 -5.18 -5.72
N HIS A 147 6.89 -5.00 -5.10
CA HIS A 147 6.70 -4.17 -3.92
C HIS A 147 7.12 -4.87 -2.61
N LEU A 148 7.26 -6.19 -2.60
CA LEU A 148 7.73 -6.99 -1.47
C LEU A 148 9.19 -7.43 -1.69
N GLY A 149 10.11 -6.82 -0.95
CA GLY A 149 11.48 -7.31 -0.89
C GLY A 149 11.58 -8.70 -0.22
N ARG A 150 12.71 -9.39 -0.41
CA ARG A 150 12.99 -10.69 0.24
C ARG A 150 12.84 -10.67 1.77
N ALA A 151 13.08 -9.52 2.41
CA ALA A 151 12.93 -9.37 3.85
C ALA A 151 11.46 -9.28 4.29
N THR A 152 10.60 -8.59 3.53
CA THR A 152 9.17 -8.47 3.83
C THR A 152 8.43 -9.76 3.49
N ALA A 153 8.82 -10.46 2.44
CA ALA A 153 8.23 -11.75 2.07
C ALA A 153 8.34 -12.82 3.17
N LYS A 154 9.37 -12.77 4.03
CA LYS A 154 9.51 -13.71 5.18
C LYS A 154 8.49 -13.49 6.30
N ALA A 155 7.87 -12.32 6.33
CA ALA A 155 6.93 -11.92 7.38
C ALA A 155 5.47 -11.91 6.88
N VAL A 156 5.23 -12.42 5.67
CA VAL A 156 3.92 -12.56 5.05
C VAL A 156 3.56 -14.05 4.98
N ASP A 157 2.33 -14.36 5.39
CA ASP A 157 1.70 -15.68 5.32
C ASP A 157 1.08 -15.92 3.93
#